data_AF-A0A099PCL4-F1
#
_entry.id   AF-A0A099PCL4-F1
#
_cell.length_a   1.000
_cell.length_b   1.000
_cell.length_c   1.000
_cell.angle_alpha   90.00
_cell.angle_beta   90.00
_cell.angle_gamma   90.00
#
_symmetry.space_group_name_H-M   'P 1'
#
loop_
_entity.id
_entity.type
_entity.pdbx_description
1 polymer ?
#
loop_
_entity_poly.entity_id
_entity_poly.type
_entity_poly.pdbx_seq_one_letter_code
_entity_poly.pdbx_strand_id
1 'polypeptide(L)'
;MQRQAPRSRTVSLVNRIISILLHRPALARELKDPEALGNLQESNIDLLIELLTYLRQHPDNSLGTLLVDWQHDSQRAAYLMILNEISHLEPVPVSADSLTELRDALSRLLSRHTENQLDRLLKKQRQTPLTQDEKNLLQQLLLSGR
;
A
#
# COMPACT_ATOMS: atom_id res chain seq x y z
N MET A 1 23.60 -10.00 -29.76
CA MET A 1 23.49 -10.47 -28.36
C MET A 1 23.08 -9.30 -27.50
N GLN A 2 21.81 -9.23 -27.10
CA GLN A 2 21.26 -8.12 -26.29
C GLN A 2 21.59 -8.36 -24.82
N ARG A 3 22.33 -7.42 -24.22
CA ARG A 3 22.59 -7.36 -22.78
C ARG A 3 21.27 -7.08 -22.06
N GLN A 4 20.76 -8.06 -21.33
CA GLN A 4 19.67 -7.85 -20.39
C GLN A 4 20.20 -7.01 -19.23
N ALA A 5 19.66 -5.81 -19.05
CA ALA A 5 19.89 -5.01 -17.86
C ALA A 5 19.33 -5.75 -16.63
N PRO A 6 19.98 -5.67 -15.45
CA PRO A 6 19.41 -6.22 -14.23
C PRO A 6 18.08 -5.52 -13.99
N ARG A 7 16.99 -6.30 -13.93
CA ARG A 7 15.71 -5.79 -13.43
C ARG A 7 15.96 -5.41 -11.97
N SER A 8 16.27 -4.14 -11.70
CA SER A 8 16.18 -3.58 -10.36
C SER A 8 14.82 -4.01 -9.85
N ARG A 9 14.80 -4.90 -8.86
CA ARG A 9 13.59 -5.46 -8.29
C ARG A 9 12.92 -4.30 -7.58
N THR A 10 12.09 -3.53 -8.29
CA THR A 10 11.42 -2.36 -7.74
C THR A 10 10.65 -2.86 -6.53
N VAL A 11 11.10 -2.48 -5.33
CA VAL A 11 10.44 -2.86 -4.09
C VAL A 11 8.99 -2.41 -4.23
N SER A 12 8.04 -3.33 -3.98
CA SER A 12 6.61 -3.01 -3.99
C SER A 12 6.38 -1.79 -3.10
N LEU A 13 5.64 -0.79 -3.59
CA LEU A 13 5.31 0.40 -2.79
C LEU A 13 4.60 0.00 -1.50
N VAL A 14 3.74 -1.03 -1.56
CA VAL A 14 3.07 -1.58 -0.37
C VAL A 14 4.09 -2.11 0.63
N ASN A 15 5.06 -2.91 0.19
CA ASN A 15 6.11 -3.43 1.09
C ASN A 15 6.98 -2.30 1.65
N ARG A 16 7.25 -1.25 0.88
CA ARG A 16 7.96 -0.06 1.36
C ARG A 16 7.18 0.67 2.45
N ILE A 17 5.87 0.85 2.26
CA ILE A 17 4.98 1.47 3.25
C ILE A 17 4.96 0.61 4.52
N ILE A 18 4.74 -0.70 4.40
CA ILE A 18 4.77 -1.64 5.53
C ILE A 18 6.10 -1.52 6.28
N SER A 19 7.23 -1.56 5.57
CA SER A 19 8.56 -1.43 6.19
C SER A 19 8.69 -0.13 7.00
N ILE A 20 8.28 1.02 6.44
CA ILE A 20 8.29 2.30 7.16
C ILE A 20 7.43 2.24 8.42
N LEU A 21 6.22 1.68 8.34
CA LEU A 21 5.29 1.57 9.46
C LEU A 21 5.82 0.64 10.56
N LEU A 22 6.53 -0.44 10.19
CA LEU A 22 7.14 -1.32 11.17
C LEU A 22 8.22 -0.58 11.98
N HIS A 23 9.03 0.24 11.32
CA HIS A 23 10.08 1.02 11.99
C HIS A 23 9.55 2.28 12.70
N ARG A 24 8.42 2.84 12.23
CA ARG A 24 7.80 4.08 12.74
C ARG A 24 6.27 3.93 12.88
N PRO A 25 5.77 3.16 13.88
CA PRO A 25 4.35 2.86 14.03
C PRO A 25 3.43 4.08 14.12
N ALA A 26 3.90 5.15 14.76
CA ALA A 26 3.15 6.41 14.91
C ALA A 26 2.72 7.05 13.59
N LEU A 27 3.44 6.76 12.49
CA LEU A 27 3.11 7.30 11.17
C LEU A 27 1.85 6.66 10.55
N ALA A 28 1.30 5.60 11.12
CA ALA A 28 0.02 5.01 10.69
C ALA A 28 -1.15 6.02 10.71
N ARG A 29 -1.04 7.09 11.52
CA ARG A 29 -2.03 8.17 11.62
C ARG A 29 -2.06 9.09 10.39
N GLU A 30 -1.03 9.05 9.55
CA GLU A 30 -0.94 9.91 8.35
C GLU A 30 -1.92 9.48 7.25
N LEU A 31 -2.31 8.19 7.23
CA LEU A 31 -3.32 7.73 6.31
C LEU A 31 -4.71 7.98 6.90
N LYS A 32 -5.38 9.01 6.39
CA LYS A 32 -6.71 9.43 6.84
C LYS A 32 -7.81 8.45 6.43
N ASP A 33 -7.65 7.78 5.29
CA ASP A 33 -8.65 6.88 4.71
C ASP A 33 -8.01 5.55 4.26
N PRO A 34 -7.95 4.54 5.15
CA PRO A 34 -7.48 3.20 4.79
C PRO A 34 -8.42 2.45 3.83
N GLU A 35 -9.71 2.81 3.76
CA GLU A 35 -10.65 2.15 2.85
C GLU A 35 -10.31 2.42 1.38
N ALA A 36 -9.68 3.57 1.10
CA ALA A 36 -9.12 3.88 -0.22
C ALA A 36 -8.10 2.82 -0.69
N LEU A 37 -7.48 2.06 0.22
CA LEU A 37 -6.57 0.98 -0.12
C LEU A 37 -7.29 -0.32 -0.49
N GLY A 38 -8.53 -0.54 -0.03
CA GLY A 38 -9.24 -1.82 -0.20
C GLY A 38 -9.56 -2.18 -1.65
N ASN A 39 -9.55 -1.20 -2.57
CA ASN A 39 -9.78 -1.42 -3.99
C ASN A 39 -8.49 -1.68 -4.79
N LEU A 40 -7.32 -1.59 -4.15
CA LEU A 40 -6.03 -1.79 -4.79
C LEU A 40 -5.78 -3.27 -5.07
N GLN A 41 -5.39 -3.60 -6.30
CA GLN A 41 -4.96 -4.96 -6.67
C GLN A 41 -3.43 -5.07 -6.53
N GLU A 42 -2.93 -4.91 -5.31
CA GLU A 42 -1.50 -4.91 -5.00
C GLU A 42 -1.15 -6.05 -4.03
N SER A 43 0.04 -6.62 -4.19
CA SER A 43 0.53 -7.66 -3.28
C SER A 43 0.68 -7.08 -1.86
N ASN A 44 0.24 -7.85 -0.86
CA ASN A 44 0.25 -7.50 0.56
C ASN A 44 -0.63 -6.29 0.93
N ILE A 45 -1.57 -5.90 0.09
CA ILE A 45 -2.45 -4.77 0.43
C ILE A 45 -3.33 -5.06 1.65
N ASP A 46 -3.88 -6.27 1.76
CA ASP A 46 -4.69 -6.68 2.91
C ASP A 46 -3.87 -6.63 4.20
N LEU A 47 -2.61 -7.05 4.13
CA LEU A 47 -1.65 -6.93 5.23
C LEU A 47 -1.41 -5.46 5.61
N LEU A 48 -1.23 -4.57 4.63
CA LEU A 48 -1.07 -3.14 4.91
C LEU A 48 -2.32 -2.56 5.60
N ILE A 49 -3.52 -2.90 5.13
CA ILE A 49 -4.79 -2.46 5.73
C ILE A 49 -4.92 -2.96 7.17
N GLU A 50 -4.61 -4.24 7.41
CA GLU A 50 -4.67 -4.84 8.74
C GLU A 50 -3.64 -4.21 9.69
N LEU A 51 -2.42 -3.99 9.22
CA LEU A 51 -1.36 -3.34 9.97
C LEU A 51 -1.74 -1.90 10.36
N LEU A 52 -2.28 -1.12 9.40
CA LEU A 52 -2.75 0.24 9.66
C LEU A 52 -3.89 0.26 10.68
N THR A 53 -4.83 -0.68 10.57
CA THR A 53 -5.95 -0.81 11.50
C THR A 53 -5.45 -1.09 12.92
N TYR A 54 -4.55 -2.05 13.07
CA TYR A 54 -3.93 -2.39 14.35
C TYR A 54 -3.14 -1.22 14.96
N LEU A 55 -2.26 -0.58 14.18
CA LEU A 55 -1.43 0.52 14.66
C LEU A 55 -2.24 1.77 15.03
N ARG A 56 -3.40 1.99 14.39
CA ARG A 56 -4.32 3.08 14.77
C ARG A 56 -5.07 2.78 16.07
N GLN A 57 -5.45 1.52 16.29
CA GLN A 57 -6.09 1.10 17.54
C GLN A 57 -5.11 1.06 18.72
N HIS A 58 -3.83 0.81 18.44
CA HIS A 58 -2.78 0.66 19.44
C HIS A 58 -1.53 1.49 19.09
N PRO A 59 -1.60 2.84 19.16
CA PRO A 59 -0.53 3.71 18.70
C PRO A 59 0.77 3.61 19.53
N ASP A 60 0.67 3.11 20.76
CA ASP A 60 1.80 2.95 21.68
C ASP A 60 2.39 1.53 21.65
N ASN A 61 1.79 0.62 20.87
CA ASN A 61 2.26 -0.76 20.79
C ASN A 61 3.57 -0.86 20.00
N SER A 62 4.47 -1.69 20.53
CA SER A 62 5.71 -2.04 19.84
C SER A 62 5.47 -3.14 18.80
N LEU A 63 6.44 -3.35 17.91
CA LEU A 63 6.47 -4.52 17.04
C LEU A 63 6.38 -5.84 17.81
N GLY A 64 7.04 -5.93 18.97
CA GLY A 64 6.98 -7.12 19.81
C GLY A 64 5.57 -7.42 20.31
N THR A 65 4.81 -6.37 20.64
CA THR A 65 3.39 -6.50 21.04
C THR A 65 2.54 -6.99 19.88
N LEU A 66 2.76 -6.46 18.67
CA LEU A 66 2.07 -6.92 17.46
C LEU A 66 2.26 -8.41 17.22
N LEU A 67 3.51 -8.90 17.33
CA LEU A 67 3.81 -10.33 17.14
C LEU A 67 3.03 -11.20 18.13
N VAL A 68 2.98 -10.78 19.41
CA VAL A 68 2.28 -11.51 20.47
C VAL A 68 0.76 -11.52 20.26
N ASP A 69 0.20 -10.40 19.82
CA ASP A 69 -1.24 -10.26 19.59
C ASP A 69 -1.69 -11.07 18.37
N TRP A 70 -0.88 -11.11 17.31
CA TRP A 70 -1.22 -11.74 16.04
C TRP A 70 -0.95 -13.25 16.01
N GLN A 71 -0.08 -13.79 16.88
CA GLN A 71 0.29 -15.21 16.84
C GLN A 71 -0.87 -16.19 17.13
N HIS A 72 -1.91 -15.74 17.83
CA HIS A 72 -3.03 -16.60 18.26
C HIS A 72 -4.20 -16.58 17.27
N ASP A 73 -4.18 -15.64 16.31
CA ASP A 73 -5.18 -15.53 15.26
C ASP A 73 -4.62 -16.17 13.98
N SER A 74 -5.27 -17.19 13.44
CA SER A 74 -4.74 -17.98 12.32
C SER A 74 -4.56 -17.16 11.04
N GLN A 75 -5.39 -16.15 10.82
CA GLN A 75 -5.29 -15.26 9.66
C GLN A 75 -4.13 -14.28 9.84
N ARG A 76 -4.01 -13.66 11.02
CA ARG A 76 -2.94 -12.71 11.32
C ARG A 76 -1.58 -13.38 11.49
N ALA A 77 -1.54 -14.59 12.04
CA ALA A 77 -0.33 -15.38 12.19
C ALA A 77 0.35 -15.65 10.84
N ALA A 78 -0.43 -15.84 9.77
CA ALA A 78 0.09 -16.02 8.41
C ALA A 78 0.87 -14.79 7.90
N TYR A 79 0.54 -13.59 8.39
CA TYR A 79 1.24 -12.36 8.02
C TYR A 79 2.57 -12.17 8.76
N LEU A 80 2.81 -12.85 9.88
CA LEU A 80 4.01 -12.64 10.70
C LEU A 80 5.31 -12.91 9.94
N MET A 81 5.33 -13.97 9.12
CA MET A 81 6.50 -14.29 8.30
C MET A 81 6.75 -13.20 7.25
N ILE A 82 5.69 -12.69 6.62
CA ILE A 82 5.77 -11.61 5.62
C ILE A 82 6.26 -10.31 6.26
N LEU A 83 5.74 -9.98 7.45
CA LEU A 83 6.19 -8.81 8.20
C LEU A 83 7.66 -8.91 8.60
N ASN A 84 8.11 -10.10 9.01
CA ASN A 84 9.52 -10.33 9.31
C ASN A 84 10.39 -10.10 8.07
N GLU A 85 10.04 -10.69 6.92
CA GLU A 85 10.76 -10.46 5.66
C GLU A 85 10.80 -8.97 5.27
N ILE A 86 9.66 -8.28 5.38
CA ILE A 86 9.55 -6.85 5.03
C ILE A 86 10.34 -5.96 6.00
N SER A 87 10.46 -6.34 7.28
CA SER A 87 11.22 -5.59 8.28
C SER A 87 12.71 -5.47 7.94
N HIS A 88 13.23 -6.43 7.15
CA HIS A 88 14.60 -6.49 6.67
C HIS A 88 14.85 -5.77 5.34
N LEU A 89 13.81 -5.21 4.70
CA LEU A 89 14.01 -4.32 3.55
C LEU A 89 14.86 -3.12 3.99
N GLU A 90 15.74 -2.65 3.09
CA GLU A 90 16.69 -1.57 3.39
C GLU A 90 15.99 -0.43 4.15
N PRO A 91 16.47 -0.10 5.37
CA PRO A 91 15.90 0.97 6.15
C PRO A 91 15.92 2.26 5.35
N VAL A 92 14.88 3.09 5.51
CA VAL A 92 14.96 4.49 5.11
C VAL A 92 16.25 5.06 5.71
N PRO A 93 17.14 5.69 4.91
CA PRO A 93 18.38 6.24 5.41
C PRO A 93 18.12 7.08 6.65
N VAL A 94 18.98 6.98 7.66
CA VAL A 94 18.79 7.72 8.93
C VAL A 94 18.68 9.24 8.69
N SER A 95 19.26 9.73 7.60
CA SER A 95 19.19 11.13 7.15
C SER A 95 17.89 11.51 6.43
N ALA A 96 17.07 10.54 6.02
CA ALA A 96 15.83 10.78 5.30
C ALA A 96 14.65 10.86 6.27
N ASP A 97 13.75 11.81 6.00
CA ASP A 97 12.52 11.96 6.77
C ASP A 97 11.54 10.83 6.42
N SER A 98 11.33 9.91 7.36
CA SER A 98 10.42 8.77 7.20
C SER A 98 8.98 9.20 6.92
N LEU A 99 8.56 10.38 7.39
CA LEU A 99 7.23 10.92 7.09
C LEU A 99 7.11 11.30 5.62
N THR A 100 8.09 12.02 5.09
CA THR A 100 8.15 12.40 3.67
C THR A 100 8.18 11.16 2.78
N GLU A 101 9.02 10.17 3.10
CA GLU A 101 9.10 8.90 2.35
C GLU A 101 7.77 8.13 2.36
N LEU A 102 7.07 8.11 3.51
CA LEU A 102 5.75 7.49 3.61
C LEU A 102 4.73 8.20 2.71
N ARG A 103 4.67 9.54 2.78
CA ARG A 103 3.75 10.34 1.97
C ARG A 103 4.01 10.17 0.48
N ASP A 104 5.27 10.15 0.07
CA ASP A 104 5.66 9.92 -1.31
C ASP A 104 5.28 8.51 -1.79
N ALA A 105 5.52 7.49 -0.97
CA ALA A 105 5.15 6.12 -1.30
C ALA A 105 3.63 5.95 -1.43
N LEU A 106 2.85 6.53 -0.50
CA LEU A 106 1.39 6.53 -0.54
C LEU A 106 0.85 7.28 -1.76
N SER A 107 1.37 8.48 -2.03
CA SER A 107 0.98 9.28 -3.20
C SER A 107 1.21 8.49 -4.49
N ARG A 108 2.41 7.91 -4.66
CA ARG A 108 2.75 7.08 -5.83
C ARG A 108 1.88 5.83 -5.94
N LEU A 109 1.43 5.25 -4.83
CA LEU A 109 0.56 4.08 -4.81
C LEU A 109 -0.84 4.45 -5.32
N LEU A 110 -1.42 5.53 -4.78
CA LEU A 110 -2.74 6.02 -5.15
C LEU A 110 -2.79 6.55 -6.58
N SER A 111 -1.75 7.26 -7.04
CA SER A 111 -1.66 7.73 -8.43
C SER A 111 -1.64 6.57 -9.41
N ARG A 112 -0.82 5.53 -9.18
CA ARG A 112 -0.79 4.34 -10.03
C ARG A 112 -2.13 3.64 -10.09
N HIS A 113 -2.85 3.58 -8.97
CA HIS A 113 -4.19 2.98 -8.95
C HIS A 113 -5.18 3.75 -9.81
N THR A 114 -5.21 5.08 -9.62
CA THR A 114 -6.06 6.00 -10.37
C THR A 114 -5.81 5.86 -11.87
N GLU A 115 -4.53 5.87 -12.28
CA GLU A 115 -4.12 5.67 -13.67
C GLU A 115 -4.56 4.30 -14.21
N ASN A 116 -4.30 3.22 -13.47
CA ASN A 116 -4.68 1.87 -13.86
C ASN A 116 -6.21 1.71 -14.00
N GLN A 117 -6.99 2.30 -13.10
CA GLN A 117 -8.45 2.27 -13.17
C GLN A 117 -8.97 3.08 -14.37
N LEU A 118 -8.41 4.26 -14.61
CA LEU A 118 -8.74 5.10 -15.76
C LEU A 118 -8.46 4.35 -17.07
N ASP A 119 -7.27 3.77 -17.21
CA ASP A 119 -6.89 2.99 -18.40
C ASP A 119 -7.82 1.79 -18.63
N ARG A 120 -8.18 1.07 -17.55
CA ARG A 120 -9.13 -0.06 -17.63
C ARG A 120 -10.50 0.40 -18.13
N LEU A 121 -11.03 1.50 -17.59
CA LEU A 121 -12.35 2.03 -17.97
C LEU A 121 -12.34 2.58 -19.41
N LEU A 122 -11.32 3.33 -19.80
CA LEU A 122 -11.18 3.86 -21.16
C LEU A 122 -11.04 2.73 -22.19
N LYS A 123 -10.26 1.69 -21.86
CA LYS A 123 -10.14 0.50 -22.72
C LYS A 123 -11.46 -0.25 -22.83
N LYS A 124 -12.18 -0.43 -21.72
CA LYS A 124 -13.48 -1.09 -21.71
C LYS A 124 -14.51 -0.32 -22.54
N GLN A 125 -14.58 1.00 -22.41
CA GLN A 125 -15.50 1.87 -23.15
C GLN A 125 -15.37 1.72 -24.68
N ARG A 126 -14.14 1.49 -25.18
CA ARG A 126 -13.89 1.25 -26.61
C ARG A 126 -14.40 -0.10 -27.11
N GLN A 127 -14.53 -1.08 -26.23
CA GLN A 127 -14.89 -2.46 -26.57
C GLN A 127 -16.36 -2.76 -26.27
N THR A 128 -16.90 -2.18 -25.19
CA THR A 128 -18.22 -2.46 -24.65
C THR A 128 -18.78 -1.22 -23.94
N PRO A 129 -20.11 -1.03 -23.90
CA PRO A 129 -20.71 0.04 -23.10
C PRO A 129 -20.35 -0.09 -21.61
N LEU A 130 -19.96 1.02 -20.98
CA LEU A 130 -19.78 1.09 -19.54
C LEU A 130 -21.14 1.05 -18.80
N THR A 131 -21.16 0.42 -17.64
CA THR A 131 -22.31 0.49 -16.72
C THR A 131 -22.48 1.91 -16.16
N GLN A 132 -23.61 2.18 -15.51
CA GLN A 132 -23.82 3.49 -14.88
C GLN A 132 -22.78 3.78 -13.80
N ASP A 133 -22.45 2.79 -12.97
CA ASP A 133 -21.43 2.92 -11.92
C ASP A 133 -20.04 3.18 -12.51
N GLU A 134 -19.70 2.50 -13.61
CA GLU A 134 -18.42 2.71 -14.29
C GLU A 134 -18.31 4.10 -14.94
N LYS A 135 -19.40 4.64 -15.47
CA LYS A 135 -19.45 6.03 -15.98
C LYS A 135 -19.26 7.03 -14.84
N ASN A 136 -19.93 6.82 -13.71
CA ASN A 136 -19.80 7.67 -12.54
C ASN A 136 -18.36 7.66 -12.02
N LEU A 137 -17.75 6.47 -11.89
CA LEU A 137 -16.36 6.31 -11.49
C LEU A 137 -15.40 6.99 -12.48
N LEU A 138 -15.58 6.79 -13.79
CA LEU A 138 -14.76 7.45 -14.81
C LEU A 138 -14.83 8.98 -14.69
N GLN A 139 -16.02 9.54 -14.48
CA GLN A 139 -16.19 10.97 -14.28
C GLN A 139 -15.48 11.47 -13.01
N GLN A 140 -15.59 10.73 -11.91
CA GLN A 140 -14.88 11.05 -10.67
C GLN A 140 -13.36 11.06 -10.88
N LEU A 141 -12.80 10.02 -11.51
CA LEU A 141 -11.36 9.92 -11.77
C LEU A 141 -10.84 11.08 -12.66
N LEU A 142 -11.62 11.52 -13.65
CA LEU A 142 -11.28 12.65 -14.52
C LEU A 142 -11.36 14.02 -13.83
N LEU A 143 -12.11 14.13 -12.72
CA LEU A 143 -12.19 15.34 -11.90
C LEU A 143 -11.08 15.37 -10.85
N SER A 144 -10.76 14.22 -10.25
CA SER A 144 -9.71 14.08 -9.23
C SER A 144 -8.29 14.16 -9.78
N GLY A 145 -8.09 13.93 -11.09
CA GLY A 145 -6.80 14.04 -11.77
C GLY A 145 -6.44 15.44 -12.28
N ARG A 146 -7.17 16.49 -11.89
CA ARG A 146 -6.89 17.90 -12.26
C ARG A 146 -6.17 18.67 -11.17
#